data_AF-B1HYK0-F1
#
_entry.id   AF-B1HYK0-F1
#
_cell.length_a   1.000
_cell.length_b   1.000
_cell.length_c   1.000
_cell.angle_alpha   90.00
_cell.angle_beta   90.00
_cell.angle_gamma   90.00
#
_symmetry.space_group_name_H-M   'P 1'
#
loop_
_entity.id
_entity.type
_entity.pdbx_description
1 polymer ?
#
loop_
_entity_poly.entity_id
_entity_poly.type
_entity_poly.pdbx_seq_one_letter_code
_entity_poly.pdbx_strand_id
1 'polypeptide(L)'
;MRKYDTPLAIFFALCSTSLLIAFIFNHDLLDWAFARHHNQFSWYIRPIFIIPFCFFAFKRSLAGISFTLFCIFTSMFWFPEPTTVDTIVQEFLQYEVDYLTGDWELGKILLTLMVPLSLTLLALAFWQRNIWFGFSIMAFIAIGKVGWSILFVGNSGKSIIIPATFGLIVCMVFVYLGITRSKRR
;
A
#
# COMPACT_ATOMS: atom_id res chain seq x y z
N MET A 1 -2.25 21.48 13.43
CA MET A 1 -2.83 20.19 12.98
C MET A 1 -3.89 19.63 13.94
N ARG A 2 -3.77 19.71 15.28
CA ARG A 2 -4.75 19.09 16.22
C ARG A 2 -6.23 19.47 16.02
N LYS A 3 -6.57 20.73 15.73
CA LYS A 3 -7.99 21.18 15.62
C LYS A 3 -8.78 20.48 14.50
N TYR A 4 -8.10 20.10 13.41
CA TYR A 4 -8.72 19.48 12.24
C TYR A 4 -8.29 18.02 12.05
N ASP A 5 -7.53 17.44 12.97
CA ASP A 5 -6.99 16.09 12.81
C ASP A 5 -8.12 15.05 12.72
N THR A 6 -9.05 15.04 13.67
CA THR A 6 -10.17 14.08 13.66
C THR A 6 -11.14 14.29 12.49
N PRO A 7 -11.62 15.53 12.19
CA PRO A 7 -12.50 15.74 11.05
C PRO A 7 -11.88 15.32 9.71
N LEU A 8 -10.61 15.67 9.47
CA LEU A 8 -9.92 15.27 8.25
C LEU A 8 -9.67 13.76 8.22
N ALA A 9 -9.40 13.14 9.37
CA ALA A 9 -9.23 11.71 9.44
C ALA A 9 -10.49 10.95 9.03
N ILE A 10 -11.65 11.38 9.55
CA ILE A 10 -12.95 10.82 9.20
C ILE A 10 -13.22 11.04 7.71
N PHE A 11 -12.96 12.25 7.19
CA PHE A 11 -13.15 12.55 5.77
C PHE A 11 -12.35 11.59 4.86
N PHE A 12 -11.03 11.46 5.08
CA PHE A 12 -10.21 10.57 4.24
C PHE A 12 -10.52 9.08 4.44
N ALA A 13 -10.90 8.68 5.66
CA ALA A 13 -11.37 7.32 5.91
C ALA A 13 -12.66 7.03 5.12
N LEU A 14 -13.64 7.93 5.16
CA LEU A 14 -14.88 7.79 4.38
C LEU A 14 -14.60 7.76 2.88
N CYS A 15 -13.76 8.66 2.35
CA CYS A 15 -13.38 8.63 0.94
C CYS A 15 -12.69 7.32 0.54
N SER A 16 -11.81 6.79 1.40
CA SER A 16 -11.14 5.50 1.16
C SER A 16 -12.13 4.35 1.15
N THR A 17 -13.03 4.29 2.15
CA THR A 17 -14.07 3.26 2.23
C THR A 17 -15.03 3.34 1.05
N SER A 18 -15.50 4.54 0.68
CA SER A 18 -16.36 4.74 -0.50
C SER A 18 -15.67 4.31 -1.79
N LEU A 19 -14.38 4.57 -1.95
CA LEU A 19 -13.61 4.11 -3.10
C LEU A 19 -13.52 2.58 -3.15
N LEU A 20 -13.21 1.93 -2.02
CA LEU A 20 -13.13 0.46 -1.96
C LEU A 20 -14.48 -0.20 -2.24
N ILE A 21 -15.57 0.38 -1.71
CA ILE A 21 -16.94 -0.05 -2.03
C ILE A 21 -17.21 0.13 -3.53
N ALA A 22 -16.85 1.27 -4.11
CA ALA A 22 -17.04 1.51 -5.54
C ALA A 22 -16.27 0.49 -6.40
N PHE A 23 -15.05 0.12 -6.03
CA PHE A 23 -14.29 -0.94 -6.70
C PHE A 23 -14.94 -2.32 -6.62
N ILE A 24 -15.66 -2.63 -5.55
CA ILE A 24 -16.36 -3.92 -5.39
C ILE A 24 -17.63 -3.96 -6.26
N PHE A 25 -18.38 -2.86 -6.33
CA PHE A 25 -19.70 -2.84 -6.97
C PHE A 25 -19.72 -2.28 -8.39
N ASN A 26 -18.64 -1.66 -8.86
CA ASN A 26 -18.54 -1.06 -10.19
C ASN A 26 -17.35 -1.65 -10.96
N HIS A 27 -17.64 -2.67 -11.77
CA HIS A 27 -16.64 -3.35 -12.60
C HIS A 27 -15.97 -2.41 -13.61
N ASP A 28 -16.73 -1.50 -14.25
CA ASP A 28 -16.16 -0.54 -15.20
C ASP A 28 -15.11 0.37 -14.53
N LEU A 29 -15.37 0.81 -13.29
CA LEU A 29 -14.42 1.60 -12.51
C LEU A 29 -13.17 0.78 -12.13
N LEU A 30 -13.38 -0.48 -11.74
CA LEU A 30 -12.29 -1.40 -11.39
C LEU A 30 -11.39 -1.66 -12.61
N ASP A 31 -11.97 -1.99 -13.75
CA ASP A 31 -11.27 -2.25 -15.02
C ASP A 31 -10.53 -1.00 -15.50
N TRP A 32 -11.17 0.17 -15.43
CA TRP A 32 -10.55 1.46 -15.75
C TRP A 32 -9.33 1.77 -14.87
N ALA A 33 -9.40 1.42 -13.58
CA ALA A 33 -8.30 1.60 -12.64
C ALA A 33 -7.18 0.57 -12.90
N PHE A 34 -7.52 -0.68 -13.20
CA PHE A 34 -6.54 -1.72 -13.52
C PHE A 34 -5.82 -1.47 -14.85
N ALA A 35 -6.51 -0.95 -15.87
CA ALA A 35 -5.88 -0.53 -17.12
C ALA A 35 -4.74 0.47 -16.88
N ARG A 36 -4.95 1.45 -15.99
CA ARG A 36 -3.90 2.39 -15.54
C ARG A 36 -2.86 1.76 -14.63
N HIS A 37 -3.23 0.74 -13.85
CA HIS A 37 -2.34 0.04 -12.95
C HIS A 37 -1.21 -0.74 -13.64
N HIS A 38 -1.38 -1.05 -14.93
CA HIS A 38 -0.32 -1.58 -15.79
C HIS A 38 0.88 -0.64 -15.87
N ASN A 39 0.69 0.66 -15.60
CA ASN A 39 1.79 1.59 -15.43
C ASN A 39 2.50 1.32 -14.10
N GLN A 40 3.70 0.73 -14.19
CA GLN A 40 4.50 0.35 -13.02
C GLN A 40 4.94 1.54 -12.15
N PHE A 41 4.83 2.80 -12.59
CA PHE A 41 5.03 3.94 -11.69
C PHE A 41 4.06 3.94 -10.52
N SER A 42 2.84 3.43 -10.72
CA SER A 42 1.92 3.18 -9.62
C SER A 42 2.49 2.18 -8.60
N TRP A 43 3.33 1.24 -9.03
CA TRP A 43 3.96 0.22 -8.17
C TRP A 43 5.04 0.80 -7.29
N TYR A 44 5.83 1.74 -7.83
CA TYR A 44 6.89 2.42 -7.09
C TYR A 44 6.36 3.50 -6.14
N ILE A 45 5.27 4.20 -6.49
CA ILE A 45 4.73 5.27 -5.63
C ILE A 45 4.09 4.70 -4.35
N ARG A 46 3.50 3.50 -4.41
CA ARG A 46 2.84 2.85 -3.26
C ARG A 46 3.78 2.67 -2.06
N PRO A 47 4.97 2.04 -2.20
CA PRO A 47 5.96 2.00 -1.13
C PRO A 47 6.36 3.39 -0.64
N ILE A 48 6.53 4.37 -1.54
CA ILE A 48 6.95 5.73 -1.15
C ILE A 48 5.95 6.36 -0.18
N PHE A 49 4.65 6.12 -0.32
CA PHE A 49 3.63 6.60 0.64
C PHE A 49 3.72 5.98 2.04
N ILE A 50 4.46 4.87 2.21
CA ILE A 50 4.77 4.33 3.54
C ILE A 50 5.64 5.31 4.34
N ILE A 51 6.46 6.14 3.69
CA ILE A 51 7.28 7.16 4.37
C ILE A 51 6.42 8.17 5.13
N PRO A 52 5.52 8.94 4.47
CA PRO A 52 4.66 9.86 5.18
C PRO A 52 3.69 9.14 6.11
N PHE A 53 3.22 7.92 5.79
CA PHE A 53 2.40 7.11 6.69
C PHE A 53 3.10 6.87 8.03
N CYS A 54 4.33 6.33 8.00
CA CYS A 54 5.14 6.09 9.19
C CYS A 54 5.47 7.39 9.94
N PHE A 55 5.74 8.49 9.21
CA PHE A 55 6.02 9.79 9.81
C PHE A 55 4.80 10.37 10.54
N PHE A 56 3.60 10.28 9.95
CA PHE A 56 2.37 10.75 10.59
C PHE A 56 1.93 9.85 11.74
N ALA A 57 2.15 8.54 11.63
CA ALA A 57 1.98 7.60 12.73
C ALA A 57 2.92 7.93 13.90
N PHE A 58 4.19 8.21 13.58
CA PHE A 58 5.14 8.74 14.55
C PHE A 58 4.57 10.03 15.17
N LYS A 59 4.18 11.03 14.39
CA LYS A 59 3.60 12.29 14.90
C LYS A 59 2.22 12.15 15.59
N ARG A 60 1.62 10.96 15.62
CA ARG A 60 0.28 10.71 16.17
C ARG A 60 -0.82 11.55 15.52
N SER A 61 -0.76 11.69 14.20
CA SER A 61 -1.78 12.40 13.41
C SER A 61 -2.65 11.40 12.68
N LEU A 62 -3.91 11.27 13.09
CA LEU A 62 -4.88 10.39 12.43
C LEU A 62 -5.23 10.92 11.03
N ALA A 63 -5.25 12.24 10.84
CA ALA A 63 -5.45 12.85 9.53
C ALA A 63 -4.33 12.45 8.55
N GLY A 64 -3.08 12.52 9.00
CA GLY A 64 -1.94 12.16 8.15
C GLY A 64 -1.91 10.67 7.79
N ILE A 65 -2.24 9.79 8.75
CA ILE A 65 -2.36 8.34 8.50
C ILE A 65 -3.46 8.05 7.47
N SER A 66 -4.66 8.56 7.69
CA SER A 66 -5.81 8.31 6.80
C SER A 66 -5.61 8.93 5.40
N PHE A 67 -5.04 10.14 5.32
CA PHE A 67 -4.69 10.77 4.05
C PHE A 67 -3.69 9.93 3.26
N THR A 68 -2.64 9.41 3.91
CA THR A 68 -1.64 8.59 3.22
C THR A 68 -2.20 7.25 2.78
N LEU A 69 -3.10 6.63 3.54
CA LEU A 69 -3.84 5.44 3.09
C LEU A 69 -4.71 5.75 1.86
N PHE A 70 -5.41 6.89 1.86
CA PHE A 70 -6.19 7.34 0.71
C PHE A 70 -5.31 7.53 -0.53
N CYS A 71 -4.11 8.11 -0.39
CA CYS A 71 -3.15 8.21 -1.49
C CYS A 71 -2.70 6.83 -1.99
N ILE A 72 -2.45 5.85 -1.10
CA ILE A 72 -2.10 4.48 -1.49
C ILE A 72 -3.21 3.86 -2.36
N PHE A 73 -4.46 3.93 -1.91
CA PHE A 73 -5.58 3.34 -2.66
C PHE A 73 -5.82 4.03 -4.01
N THR A 74 -5.76 5.36 -4.04
CA THR A 74 -6.00 6.12 -5.28
C THR A 74 -4.83 6.04 -6.26
N SER A 75 -3.60 5.78 -5.79
CA SER A 75 -2.39 5.76 -6.63
C SER A 75 -2.43 4.77 -7.79
N MET A 76 -3.33 3.79 -7.74
CA MET A 76 -3.59 2.83 -8.80
C MET A 76 -3.88 3.50 -10.16
N PHE A 77 -4.55 4.65 -10.15
CA PHE A 77 -5.04 5.33 -11.34
C PHE A 77 -4.50 6.77 -11.50
N TRP A 78 -3.41 7.11 -10.81
CA TRP A 78 -2.78 8.44 -10.94
C TRP A 78 -1.99 8.62 -12.25
N PHE A 79 -1.55 7.51 -12.83
CA PHE A 79 -0.75 7.49 -14.05
C PHE A 79 -1.62 7.10 -15.25
N PRO A 80 -1.30 7.58 -16.46
CA PRO A 80 -2.06 7.22 -17.65
C PRO A 80 -1.87 5.74 -17.98
N GLU A 81 -2.87 5.18 -18.66
CA GLU A 81 -2.80 3.86 -19.27
C GLU A 81 -1.59 3.80 -20.23
N PRO A 82 -0.71 2.80 -20.09
CA PRO A 82 0.47 2.69 -20.93
C PRO A 82 0.07 2.30 -22.37
N THR A 83 0.76 2.84 -23.36
CA THR A 83 0.53 2.51 -24.78
C THR A 83 1.00 1.09 -25.15
N THR A 84 1.91 0.52 -24.36
CA THR A 84 2.44 -0.83 -24.52
C THR A 84 2.58 -1.47 -23.15
N VAL A 85 2.09 -2.69 -22.99
CA VAL A 85 2.16 -3.45 -21.75
C VAL A 85 3.11 -4.63 -21.94
N ASP A 86 4.06 -4.79 -21.02
CA ASP A 86 4.91 -5.98 -20.96
C ASP A 86 4.05 -7.20 -20.59
N THR A 87 4.20 -8.32 -21.30
CA THR A 87 3.42 -9.54 -21.10
C THR A 87 3.53 -10.06 -19.66
N ILE A 88 4.69 -9.92 -19.02
CA ILE A 88 4.91 -10.32 -17.63
C ILE A 88 4.05 -9.47 -16.67
N VAL A 89 3.94 -8.17 -16.95
CA VAL A 89 3.13 -7.24 -16.15
C VAL A 89 1.65 -7.53 -16.33
N GLN A 90 1.23 -7.80 -17.57
CA GLN A 90 -0.14 -8.18 -17.88
C GLN A 90 -0.55 -9.47 -17.18
N GLU A 91 0.28 -10.52 -17.24
CA GLU A 91 0.01 -11.79 -16.55
C GLU A 91 -0.09 -11.61 -15.04
N PHE A 92 0.82 -10.83 -14.44
CA PHE A 92 0.80 -10.56 -13.01
C PHE A 92 -0.49 -9.84 -12.58
N LEU A 93 -0.89 -8.80 -13.32
CA LEU A 93 -2.08 -8.03 -12.99
C LEU A 93 -3.38 -8.77 -13.28
N GLN A 94 -3.42 -9.58 -14.34
CA GLN A 94 -4.57 -10.44 -14.59
C GLN A 94 -4.78 -11.40 -13.42
N TYR A 95 -3.70 -12.00 -12.89
CA TYR A 95 -3.81 -12.83 -11.70
C TYR A 95 -4.30 -12.05 -10.48
N GLU A 96 -3.88 -10.80 -10.29
CA GLU A 96 -4.37 -9.96 -9.19
C GLU A 96 -5.87 -9.67 -9.33
N VAL A 97 -6.35 -9.37 -10.55
CA VAL A 97 -7.79 -9.21 -10.83
C VAL A 97 -8.55 -10.51 -10.53
N ASP A 98 -8.10 -11.63 -11.10
CA ASP A 98 -8.74 -12.94 -10.92
C ASP A 98 -8.75 -13.35 -9.44
N TYR A 99 -7.66 -13.07 -8.72
CA TYR A 99 -7.58 -13.29 -7.29
C TYR A 99 -8.60 -12.43 -6.54
N LEU A 100 -8.80 -11.16 -6.90
CA LEU A 100 -9.75 -10.28 -6.20
C LEU A 100 -11.20 -10.62 -6.52
N THR A 101 -11.52 -10.91 -7.78
CA THR A 101 -12.89 -11.15 -8.27
C THR A 101 -13.36 -12.60 -8.13
N GLY A 102 -12.43 -13.55 -7.97
CA GLY A 102 -12.74 -14.96 -7.74
C GLY A 102 -13.33 -15.25 -6.35
N ASP A 103 -13.58 -16.54 -6.09
CA ASP A 103 -14.27 -17.00 -4.88
C ASP A 103 -13.52 -16.65 -3.58
N TRP A 104 -14.27 -16.30 -2.55
CA TRP A 104 -13.75 -15.90 -1.24
C TRP A 104 -13.73 -17.07 -0.26
N GLU A 105 -12.76 -17.96 -0.42
CA GLU A 105 -12.50 -19.02 0.56
C GLU A 105 -11.84 -18.47 1.83
N LEU A 106 -11.89 -19.26 2.91
CA LEU A 106 -11.32 -18.89 4.21
C LEU A 106 -9.84 -18.47 4.12
N GLY A 107 -9.04 -19.17 3.30
CA GLY A 107 -7.63 -18.85 3.10
C GLY A 107 -7.42 -17.45 2.49
N LYS A 108 -8.19 -17.09 1.47
CA LYS A 108 -8.16 -15.76 0.83
C LYS A 108 -8.60 -14.66 1.79
N ILE A 109 -9.63 -14.91 2.61
CA ILE A 109 -10.09 -13.97 3.64
C ILE A 109 -8.96 -13.70 4.65
N LEU A 110 -8.36 -14.76 5.22
CA LEU A 110 -7.29 -14.62 6.21
C LEU A 110 -6.08 -13.88 5.65
N LEU A 111 -5.68 -14.22 4.43
CA LEU A 111 -4.57 -13.57 3.74
C LEU A 111 -4.88 -12.09 3.44
N THR A 112 -6.09 -11.77 3.00
CA THR A 112 -6.53 -10.39 2.76
C THR A 112 -6.52 -9.58 4.06
N LEU A 113 -6.93 -10.18 5.19
CA LEU A 113 -6.92 -9.54 6.52
C LEU A 113 -5.50 -9.27 7.05
N MET A 114 -4.47 -9.97 6.55
CA MET A 114 -3.07 -9.65 6.89
C MET A 114 -2.65 -8.26 6.40
N VAL A 115 -3.27 -7.74 5.33
CA VAL A 115 -2.96 -6.40 4.80
C VAL A 115 -3.35 -5.30 5.81
N PRO A 116 -4.63 -5.14 6.23
CA PRO A 116 -4.98 -4.13 7.23
C PRO A 116 -4.32 -4.39 8.59
N LEU A 117 -4.12 -5.66 8.98
CA LEU A 117 -3.42 -5.99 10.23
C LEU A 117 -1.98 -5.48 10.22
N SER A 118 -1.23 -5.78 9.17
CA SER A 118 0.18 -5.36 9.05
C SER A 118 0.33 -3.84 9.00
N LEU A 119 -0.55 -3.12 8.28
CA LEU A 119 -0.57 -1.66 8.27
C LEU A 119 -0.93 -1.08 9.64
N THR A 120 -1.83 -1.71 10.38
CA THR A 120 -2.18 -1.30 11.75
C THR A 120 -1.00 -1.50 12.70
N LEU A 121 -0.34 -2.66 12.66
CA LEU A 121 0.86 -2.94 13.45
C LEU A 121 1.99 -1.96 13.12
N LEU A 122 2.17 -1.64 11.84
CA LEU A 122 3.14 -0.65 11.39
C LEU A 122 2.85 0.73 11.98
N ALA A 123 1.59 1.19 11.90
CA ALA A 123 1.18 2.45 12.50
C ALA A 123 1.41 2.45 14.02
N LEU A 124 1.04 1.38 14.72
CA LEU A 124 1.23 1.23 16.16
C LEU A 124 2.72 1.26 16.55
N ALA A 125 3.59 0.59 15.79
CA ALA A 125 5.03 0.58 16.03
C ALA A 125 5.61 2.01 16.04
N PHE A 126 5.27 2.80 15.02
CA PHE A 126 5.72 4.20 14.95
C PHE A 126 5.00 5.11 15.94
N TRP A 127 3.73 4.85 16.26
CA TRP A 127 2.97 5.57 17.30
C TRP A 127 3.57 5.41 18.69
N GLN A 128 4.08 4.22 19.00
CA GLN A 128 4.85 3.89 20.21
C GLN A 128 6.32 4.31 20.13
N ARG A 129 6.75 4.91 19.00
CA ARG A 129 8.13 5.36 18.76
C ARG A 129 9.16 4.24 18.68
N ASN A 130 8.72 3.00 18.47
CA ASN A 130 9.58 1.84 18.32
C ASN A 130 9.97 1.63 16.85
N ILE A 131 11.07 2.26 16.44
CA ILE A 131 11.55 2.26 15.05
C ILE A 131 11.95 0.86 14.60
N TRP A 132 12.62 0.09 15.46
CA TRP A 132 13.07 -1.26 15.12
C TRP A 132 11.89 -2.20 14.89
N PHE A 133 10.87 -2.16 15.75
CA PHE A 133 9.64 -2.91 15.51
C PHE A 133 8.97 -2.48 14.20
N GLY A 134 8.91 -1.19 13.91
CA GLY A 134 8.39 -0.67 12.64
C GLY A 134 9.15 -1.22 11.42
N PHE A 135 10.48 -1.25 11.48
CA PHE A 135 11.32 -1.80 10.41
C PHE A 135 11.14 -3.31 10.25
N SER A 136 10.96 -4.06 11.33
CA SER A 136 10.62 -5.49 11.26
C SER A 136 9.28 -5.70 10.56
N ILE A 137 8.26 -4.89 10.86
CA ILE A 137 6.95 -4.97 10.19
C ILE A 137 7.07 -4.60 8.70
N MET A 138 7.84 -3.57 8.34
CA MET A 138 8.08 -3.21 6.93
C MET A 138 8.74 -4.36 6.15
N ALA A 139 9.75 -5.00 6.75
CA ALA A 139 10.41 -6.16 6.15
C ALA A 139 9.42 -7.32 5.98
N PHE A 140 8.59 -7.60 7.00
CA PHE A 140 7.56 -8.62 6.93
C PHE A 140 6.54 -8.36 5.81
N ILE A 141 6.07 -7.12 5.64
CA ILE A 141 5.17 -6.74 4.54
C ILE A 141 5.82 -6.98 3.17
N ALA A 142 7.08 -6.56 3.00
CA ALA A 142 7.80 -6.74 1.74
C ALA A 142 8.01 -8.23 1.41
N ILE A 143 8.44 -9.03 2.39
CA ILE A 143 8.62 -10.47 2.24
C ILE A 143 7.29 -11.15 1.96
N GLY A 144 6.23 -10.83 2.69
CA GLY A 144 4.89 -11.39 2.48
C GLY A 144 4.37 -11.09 1.08
N LYS A 145 4.55 -9.85 0.60
CA LYS A 145 4.13 -9.45 -0.75
C LYS A 145 4.92 -10.17 -1.86
N VAL A 146 6.24 -10.27 -1.71
CA VAL A 146 7.09 -11.00 -2.67
C VAL A 146 6.76 -12.50 -2.62
N GLY A 147 6.62 -13.07 -1.43
CA GLY A 147 6.29 -14.48 -1.23
C GLY A 147 4.94 -14.84 -1.85
N TRP A 148 3.90 -14.04 -1.60
CA TRP A 148 2.61 -14.22 -2.25
C TRP A 148 2.73 -14.15 -3.77
N SER A 149 3.43 -13.15 -4.29
CA SER A 149 3.61 -12.97 -5.73
C SER A 149 4.29 -14.16 -6.40
N ILE A 150 5.35 -14.71 -5.80
CA ILE A 150 6.07 -15.88 -6.34
C ILE A 150 5.25 -17.17 -6.20
N LEU A 151 4.62 -17.40 -5.04
CA LEU A 151 3.88 -18.64 -4.78
C LEU A 151 2.64 -18.78 -5.65
N PHE A 152 1.94 -17.67 -5.93
CA PHE A 152 0.65 -17.69 -6.61
C PHE A 152 0.75 -17.33 -8.10
N VAL A 153 1.68 -16.43 -8.49
CA VAL A 153 1.84 -15.98 -9.89
C VAL A 153 3.08 -16.60 -10.58
N GLY A 154 3.94 -17.30 -9.85
CA GLY A 154 5.11 -17.97 -10.43
C GLY A 154 6.16 -17.01 -10.98
N ASN A 155 6.61 -17.22 -12.22
CA ASN A 155 7.72 -16.45 -12.80
C ASN A 155 7.38 -14.96 -12.96
N SER A 156 6.13 -14.64 -13.31
CA SER A 156 5.67 -13.26 -13.51
C SER A 156 5.56 -12.50 -12.18
N GLY A 157 5.42 -13.22 -11.07
CA GLY A 157 5.51 -12.65 -9.72
C GLY A 157 6.88 -12.10 -9.33
N LYS A 158 7.95 -12.48 -10.04
CA LYS A 158 9.29 -11.90 -9.80
C LYS A 158 9.36 -10.42 -10.15
N SER A 159 8.44 -9.92 -10.98
CA SER A 159 8.35 -8.50 -11.36
C SER A 159 8.17 -7.57 -10.16
N ILE A 160 7.61 -8.05 -9.04
CA ILE A 160 7.41 -7.28 -7.81
C ILE A 160 8.69 -7.15 -6.96
N ILE A 161 9.68 -8.03 -7.14
CA ILE A 161 10.88 -8.06 -6.28
C ILE A 161 11.59 -6.71 -6.30
N ILE A 162 11.80 -6.14 -7.49
CA ILE A 162 12.51 -4.85 -7.64
C ILE A 162 11.72 -3.71 -6.97
N PRO A 163 10.43 -3.47 -7.30
CA PRO A 163 9.61 -2.50 -6.60
C PRO A 163 9.56 -2.67 -5.07
N ALA A 164 9.44 -3.91 -4.59
CA ALA A 164 9.33 -4.21 -3.17
C ALA A 164 10.64 -3.95 -2.41
N THR A 165 11.77 -4.42 -2.94
CA THR A 165 13.09 -4.26 -2.33
C THR A 165 13.56 -2.81 -2.38
N PHE A 166 13.42 -2.15 -3.53
CA PHE A 166 13.74 -0.73 -3.67
C PHE A 166 12.88 0.12 -2.73
N GLY A 167 11.56 -0.13 -2.73
CA GLY A 167 10.63 0.52 -1.83
C GLY A 167 11.00 0.34 -0.36
N LEU A 168 11.35 -0.89 0.06
CA LEU A 168 11.76 -1.17 1.44
C LEU A 168 12.98 -0.37 1.85
N ILE A 169 14.05 -0.40 1.05
CA ILE A 169 15.32 0.30 1.35
C ILE A 169 15.09 1.79 1.43
N VAL A 170 14.44 2.38 0.41
CA VAL A 170 14.12 3.81 0.37
C VAL A 170 13.28 4.19 1.59
N CYS A 171 12.24 3.44 1.89
CA CYS A 171 11.37 3.77 3.01
C CYS A 171 12.09 3.69 4.35
N MET A 172 12.91 2.67 4.60
CA MET A 172 13.70 2.57 5.83
C MET A 172 14.64 3.77 6.00
N VAL A 173 15.39 4.14 4.95
CA VAL A 173 16.32 5.27 4.98
C VAL A 173 15.59 6.59 5.27
N PHE A 174 14.55 6.91 4.50
CA PHE A 174 13.84 8.18 4.65
C PHE A 174 13.03 8.27 5.93
N VAL A 175 12.42 7.17 6.39
CA VAL A 175 11.74 7.13 7.70
C VAL A 175 12.74 7.34 8.83
N TYR A 176 13.91 6.68 8.79
CA TYR A 176 14.97 6.87 9.78
C TYR A 176 15.42 8.34 9.84
N LEU A 177 15.73 8.93 8.68
CA LEU A 177 16.16 10.33 8.58
C LEU A 177 15.08 11.32 9.03
N GLY A 178 13.82 11.08 8.66
CA GLY A 178 12.69 11.94 9.04
C GLY A 178 12.42 11.92 10.55
N ILE A 179 12.47 10.73 11.16
CA ILE A 179 12.27 10.54 12.59
C ILE A 179 13.43 11.11 13.40
N THR A 180 14.68 10.83 13.02
CA THR A 180 15.87 11.32 13.74
C THR A 180 15.94 12.85 13.72
N ARG A 181 15.66 13.49 12.58
CA ARG A 181 15.55 14.96 12.49
C ARG A 181 14.43 15.51 13.37
N SER A 182 13.29 14.82 13.43
CA SER A 182 12.18 15.23 14.29
C SER A 182 12.45 15.07 15.79
N LYS A 183 13.37 14.20 16.22
CA LYS A 183 13.74 14.08 17.65
C LYS A 183 14.72 15.16 18.09
N ARG A 184 15.44 15.78 17.15
CA ARG A 184 16.43 16.84 17.41
C ARG A 184 15.82 18.26 17.48
N ARG A 185 14.56 18.41 17.08
CA ARG A 185 13.77 19.64 17.19
C ARG A 185 12.75 19.49 18.30
#